data_AF-A0A7V5LR15-F1
#
_entry.id   AF-A0A7V5LR15-F1
#
_cell.length_a   1.000
_cell.length_b   1.000
_cell.length_c   1.000
_cell.angle_alpha   90.00
_cell.angle_beta   90.00
_cell.angle_gamma   90.00
#
_symmetry.space_group_name_H-M   'P 1'
#
loop_
_entity.id
_entity.type
_entity.pdbx_description
1 polymer ?
#
loop_
_entity_poly.entity_id
_entity_poly.type
_entity_poly.pdbx_seq_one_letter_code
_entity_poly.pdbx_strand_id
1 'polypeptide(L)' 'MAKRTLIITLGLLLSFWSCGYHLRGTGSSLPPHIQRISIPTFKNLTTRYQLDVKLTRKVIEEMIARGKVEVTSET' A
#
# COMPACT_ATOMS: atom_id res chain seq x y z
N MET A 1 22.84 35.55 17.55
CA MET A 1 21.94 35.49 16.39
C MET A 1 22.31 34.35 15.43
N ALA A 2 23.53 34.31 14.88
CA ALA A 2 23.95 33.31 13.86
C ALA A 2 23.77 31.82 14.24
N LYS A 3 24.04 31.43 15.49
CA LYS A 3 23.86 30.04 15.95
C LYS A 3 22.39 29.58 15.92
N ARG A 4 21.43 30.46 16.22
CA ARG A 4 20.00 30.12 16.18
C ARG A 4 19.52 29.97 14.74
N THR A 5 19.97 30.86 13.85
CA THR A 5 19.68 30.77 12.42
C THR A 5 20.23 29.47 11.83
N LEU A 6 21.45 29.06 12.21
CA LEU A 6 22.08 27.83 11.71
C LEU A 6 21.32 26.55 12.12
N ILE A 7 20.81 26.50 13.36
CA ILE A 7 19.99 25.38 13.84
C ILE A 7 18.67 25.28 13.07
N ILE A 8 18.01 26.42 12.82
CA ILE A 8 16.74 26.47 12.08
C ILE A 8 16.95 26.02 10.62
N THR A 9 18.01 26.50 9.96
CA THR A 9 18.32 26.09 8.58
C THR A 9 18.67 24.61 8.48
N LEU A 10 19.37 24.06 9.48
CA LEU A 10 19.71 22.64 9.53
C LEU A 10 18.45 21.78 9.71
N GLY A 11 17.58 22.13 10.66
CA GLY A 11 16.31 21.40 10.87
C GLY A 11 15.39 21.41 9.64
N LEU A 12 15.37 22.52 8.90
CA LEU A 12 14.61 22.62 7.65
C LEU A 12 15.18 21.67 6.58
N LEU A 13 16.51 21.59 6.44
CA LEU A 13 17.16 20.71 5.46
C LEU A 13 16.87 19.22 5.72
N LEU A 14 16.89 18.78 6.99
CA LEU A 14 16.62 17.38 7.34
C LEU A 14 15.16 16.97 7.05
N SER A 15 14.23 17.91 7.09
CA SER A 15 12.79 17.61 6.87
C SER A 15 12.48 17.26 5.41
N PHE A 16 13.31 17.69 4.45
CA PHE A 16 13.16 17.33 3.03
C PHE A 16 13.63 15.91 2.71
N TRP A 17 14.34 15.23 3.63
CA TRP A 17 14.90 13.90 3.39
C TRP A 17 13.99 12.74 3.81
N SER A 18 12.81 13.01 4.35
CA SER A 18 11.88 11.93 4.70
C SER A 18 11.14 11.42 3.47
N CYS A 19 11.29 10.13 3.14
CA CYS A 19 10.64 9.52 1.98
C CYS A 19 9.13 9.25 2.14
N GLY A 20 8.50 9.71 3.24
CA GLY A 20 7.04 9.62 3.46
C GLY A 20 6.45 8.21 3.56
N TYR A 21 7.30 7.16 3.59
CA TYR A 21 6.83 5.78 3.66
C TYR A 21 6.34 5.44 5.07
N HIS A 22 5.08 5.04 5.17
CA HIS A 22 4.52 4.45 6.37
C HIS A 22 4.25 2.96 6.13
N LEU A 23 4.59 2.13 7.12
CA LEU A 23 4.21 0.71 7.11
C LEU A 23 2.68 0.61 7.23
N ARG A 24 2.05 0.22 6.13
CA ARG A 24 0.64 -0.23 6.09
C ARG A 24 0.62 -1.76 6.16
N GLY A 25 -0.25 -2.33 6.98
CA GLY A 25 -0.51 -3.78 6.98
C GLY A 25 -0.35 -4.52 8.32
N THR A 26 -0.14 -3.82 9.44
CA THR A 26 -0.05 -4.42 10.78
C THR A 26 -1.39 -4.57 11.50
N GLY A 27 -2.48 -4.00 10.96
CA GLY A 27 -3.82 -4.12 11.54
C GLY A 27 -4.64 -5.27 10.95
N SER A 28 -5.41 -5.97 11.78
CA SER A 28 -6.49 -6.86 11.33
C SER A 28 -7.67 -6.01 10.84
N SER A 29 -7.57 -5.52 9.61
CA SER A 29 -8.57 -4.59 9.06
C SER A 29 -9.87 -5.24 8.58
N LEU A 30 -9.98 -6.57 8.62
CA LEU A 30 -11.18 -7.28 8.22
C LEU A 30 -11.96 -7.72 9.48
N PRO A 31 -13.25 -7.36 9.59
CA PRO A 31 -14.14 -7.92 10.60
C PRO A 31 -14.20 -9.46 10.51
N PRO A 32 -14.32 -10.16 11.66
CA PRO A 32 -14.23 -11.63 11.70
C PRO A 32 -15.37 -12.37 10.99
N HIS A 33 -16.46 -11.67 10.65
CA HIS A 33 -17.59 -12.26 9.94
C HIS A 33 -17.38 -12.38 8.42
N ILE A 34 -16.37 -11.71 7.86
CA ILE A 34 -16.09 -11.74 6.41
C ILE A 34 -15.22 -12.94 6.10
N GLN A 35 -15.80 -13.94 5.43
CA GLN A 35 -15.12 -15.19 5.07
C GLN A 35 -14.76 -15.27 3.59
N ARG A 36 -15.50 -14.56 2.73
CA ARG A 36 -15.37 -14.61 1.27
C ARG A 36 -15.24 -13.21 0.69
N ILE A 37 -14.32 -13.04 -0.24
CA ILE A 37 -14.12 -11.79 -0.97
C ILE A 37 -13.89 -12.02 -2.46
N SER A 38 -14.37 -11.10 -3.29
CA SER A 38 -14.01 -11.00 -4.71
C SER A 38 -12.97 -9.90 -4.88
N ILE A 39 -12.01 -10.12 -5.78
CA ILE A 39 -11.00 -9.12 -6.15
C ILE A 39 -11.24 -8.73 -7.60
N PRO A 40 -11.80 -7.54 -7.87
CA PRO A 40 -12.05 -7.10 -9.23
C PRO A 40 -10.76 -6.74 -9.95
N THR A 41 -10.82 -6.71 -11.29
CA THR A 41 -9.67 -6.29 -12.09
C THR A 41 -9.34 -4.81 -11.85
N PHE A 42 -8.09 -4.53 -11.48
CA PHE A 42 -7.64 -3.16 -11.26
C PHE A 42 -7.60 -2.35 -12.55
N LYS A 43 -8.01 -1.07 -12.47
CA LYS A 43 -7.87 -0.13 -13.59
C LYS A 43 -6.43 0.33 -13.74
N ASN A 44 -5.81 0.07 -14.88
CA ASN A 44 -4.49 0.58 -15.20
C ASN A 44 -4.56 2.02 -15.72
N LEU A 45 -4.06 2.97 -14.91
CA LEU A 45 -3.95 4.40 -15.27
C LEU A 45 -2.56 4.77 -15.79
N THR A 46 -1.71 3.78 -16.05
CA THR A 46 -0.34 3.97 -16.52
C THR A 46 -0.20 3.47 -17.97
N THR A 47 0.94 3.78 -18.59
CA THR A 47 1.28 3.27 -19.93
C THR A 47 1.89 1.87 -19.91
N ARG A 48 1.96 1.21 -18.75
CA ARG A 48 2.57 -0.12 -18.61
C ARG A 48 1.62 -1.20 -19.10
N TYR A 49 2.06 -1.99 -20.07
CA TYR A 49 1.27 -3.09 -20.62
C TYR A 49 0.96 -4.16 -19.56
N GLN A 50 -0.31 -4.59 -19.51
CA GLN A 50 -0.83 -5.66 -18.63
C GLN A 50 -0.58 -5.47 -17.13
N LEU A 51 -0.40 -4.22 -16.68
CA LEU A 51 -0.19 -3.95 -15.25
C LEU A 51 -1.43 -4.31 -14.43
N ASP A 52 -2.62 -4.05 -14.96
CA ASP A 52 -3.92 -4.47 -14.44
C ASP A 52 -3.96 -5.97 -14.12
N VAL A 53 -3.66 -6.82 -15.11
CA VAL A 53 -3.70 -8.28 -14.95
C VAL A 53 -2.63 -8.75 -13.96
N LYS A 54 -1.40 -8.27 -14.10
CA LYS A 54 -0.28 -8.66 -13.23
C LYS A 54 -0.51 -8.26 -11.79
N LEU A 55 -1.01 -7.04 -11.56
CA LEU A 55 -1.31 -6.52 -10.24
C LEU A 55 -2.46 -7.28 -9.61
N THR A 56 -3.56 -7.48 -10.33
CA THR A 56 -4.73 -8.23 -9.84
C THR A 56 -4.33 -9.63 -9.41
N ARG A 57 -3.58 -10.35 -10.27
CA ARG A 57 -3.09 -11.70 -9.95
C ARG A 57 -2.20 -11.73 -8.70
N LYS A 58 -1.30 -10.76 -8.55
CA LYS A 58 -0.42 -10.67 -7.37
C LYS A 58 -1.18 -10.38 -6.08
N VAL A 59 -2.21 -9.54 -6.15
CA VAL A 59 -3.07 -9.27 -4.99
C VAL A 59 -3.87 -10.52 -4.60
N ILE A 60 -4.39 -11.28 -5.58
CA ILE A 60 -5.05 -12.57 -5.33
C ILE A 60 -4.09 -13.55 -4.64
N GLU A 61 -2.88 -13.72 -5.17
CA GLU A 61 -1.86 -14.60 -4.58
C GLU A 61 -1.55 -14.21 -3.12
N GLU A 62 -1.33 -12.93 -2.85
CA GLU A 62 -1.05 -12.43 -1.49
C GLU A 62 -2.22 -12.64 -0.53
N MET A 63 -3.45 -12.51 -1.02
CA MET A 63 -4.64 -12.73 -0.21
C MET A 63 -4.80 -14.20 0.17
N ILE A 64 -4.60 -15.10 -0.80
CA ILE A 64 -4.59 -16.55 -0.58
C ILE A 64 -3.47 -16.93 0.38
N ALA A 65 -2.26 -16.38 0.20
CA ALA A 65 -1.10 -16.65 1.06
C ALA A 65 -1.31 -16.22 2.51
N ARG A 66 -2.10 -15.16 2.76
CA ARG A 66 -2.47 -14.71 4.11
C ARG A 66 -3.49 -15.64 4.79
N GLY A 67 -4.25 -16.43 4.03
CA GLY A 67 -5.15 -17.48 4.52
C GLY A 67 -6.32 -17.02 5.40
N LYS A 68 -6.62 -15.71 5.45
CA LYS A 68 -7.67 -15.15 6.32
C LYS A 68 -9.07 -15.18 5.70
N VAL A 69 -9.14 -15.26 4.37
CA VAL A 69 -10.39 -15.18 3.60
C VAL A 69 -10.27 -16.05 2.35
N GLU A 70 -11.40 -16.60 1.92
CA GLU A 70 -11.54 -17.32 0.67
C GLU A 70 -11.74 -16.32 -0.48
N VAL A 71 -10.90 -16.41 -1.51
CA VAL A 71 -11.03 -15.59 -2.72
C VAL A 71 -11.96 -16.29 -3.70
N THR A 72 -13.09 -15.66 -4.01
CA THR A 72 -14.08 -16.15 -4.97
C THR A 72 -14.08 -15.30 -6.23
N SER A 73 -14.43 -15.90 -7.37
CA SER A 73 -14.69 -15.16 -8.61
C SER A 73 -16.10 -14.57 -8.56
N GLU A 74 -16.22 -13.27 -8.74
CA GLU A 74 -17.48 -12.63 -9.07
C GLU A 74 -18.11 -13.32 -10.30
N THR A 75 -19.29 -13.91 -10.08
CA THR A 75 -20.09 -14.60 -11.11
C THR A 75 -20.98 -13.59 -11.82
#